data_AF-A0A6P2B1J6-F1
#
_entry.id   AF-A0A6P2B1J6-F1
#
_cell.length_a   1.000
_cell.length_b   1.000
_cell.length_c   1.000
_cell.angle_alpha   90.00
_cell.angle_beta   90.00
_cell.angle_gamma   90.00
#
_symmetry.space_group_name_H-M   'P 1'
#
loop_
_entity.id
_entity.type
_entity.pdbx_description
1 polymer ?
#
loop_
_entity_poly.entity_id
_entity_poly.type
_entity_poly.pdbx_seq_one_letter_code
_entity_poly.pdbx_strand_id
1 'polypeptide(L)'
;MGRVINTDKPGKRRNQQMRTCAELLRRLSQKQKMDTDSKDMLALLAFCLRDITDGIDESTVAWEKRDYWVKAEEFRERWRWTHQLGVELEALIVDERWDDVPATLMKLFPYFSDIKVTKFTRNQSLWQNAHARLMDDLRAG
;
A
#
# COMPACT_ATOMS: atom_id res chain seq x y z
N MET A 1 -3.81 15.23 -10.85
CA MET A 1 -3.57 14.24 -11.94
C MET A 1 -4.88 13.55 -12.30
N GLY A 2 -5.13 13.31 -13.60
CA GLY A 2 -6.35 12.64 -14.05
C GLY A 2 -6.41 11.20 -13.54
N ARG A 3 -7.50 10.84 -12.86
CA ARG A 3 -7.74 9.50 -12.30
C ARG A 3 -7.56 8.46 -13.40
N VAL A 4 -6.46 7.71 -13.37
CA VAL A 4 -6.27 6.56 -14.27
C VAL A 4 -7.43 5.62 -14.04
N ILE A 5 -8.33 5.51 -15.02
CA ILE A 5 -9.50 4.63 -14.93
C ILE A 5 -8.96 3.20 -15.11
N ASN A 6 -8.69 2.55 -13.99
CA ASN A 6 -8.29 1.16 -13.99
C ASN A 6 -9.53 0.29 -14.24
N THR A 7 -9.56 -0.41 -15.38
CA THR A 7 -10.69 -1.26 -15.80
C THR A 7 -10.78 -2.59 -15.04
N ASP A 8 -9.77 -2.92 -14.23
CA ASP A 8 -9.78 -4.12 -13.41
C ASP A 8 -10.76 -4.01 -12.23
N LYS A 9 -11.47 -5.11 -11.93
CA LYS A 9 -12.36 -5.19 -10.76
C LYS A 9 -11.59 -4.89 -9.47
N PRO A 10 -12.18 -4.18 -8.48
CA PRO A 10 -11.49 -3.79 -7.24
C PRO A 10 -10.81 -4.95 -6.50
N GLY A 11 -11.43 -6.13 -6.49
CA GLY A 11 -10.84 -7.33 -5.87
C GLY A 11 -9.56 -7.83 -6.56
N LYS A 12 -9.48 -7.77 -7.90
CA LYS A 12 -8.29 -8.17 -8.66
C LYS A 12 -7.14 -7.18 -8.40
N ARG A 13 -7.44 -5.87 -8.44
CA ARG A 13 -6.49 -4.79 -8.14
C ARG A 13 -5.93 -4.94 -6.72
N ARG A 14 -6.80 -5.14 -5.72
CA ARG A 14 -6.39 -5.40 -4.33
C ARG A 14 -5.44 -6.58 -4.21
N ASN A 15 -5.75 -7.72 -4.85
CA ASN A 15 -4.89 -8.90 -4.78
C ASN A 15 -3.50 -8.66 -5.41
N GLN A 16 -3.45 -7.91 -6.52
CA GLN A 16 -2.18 -7.50 -7.13
C GLN A 16 -1.37 -6.59 -6.21
N GLN A 17 -2.02 -5.61 -5.58
CA GLN A 17 -1.35 -4.71 -4.62
C GLN A 17 -0.88 -5.46 -3.38
N MET A 18 -1.69 -6.35 -2.81
CA MET A 18 -1.28 -7.20 -1.70
C MET A 18 -0.02 -8.01 -2.02
N ARG A 19 0.05 -8.56 -3.24
CA ARG A 19 1.24 -9.28 -3.69
C ARG A 19 2.46 -8.36 -3.86
N THR A 20 2.26 -7.15 -4.39
CA THR A 20 3.32 -6.15 -4.52
C THR A 20 3.85 -5.74 -3.15
N CYS A 21 2.99 -5.43 -2.18
CA CYS A 21 3.36 -5.13 -0.81
C CYS A 21 4.20 -6.25 -0.18
N ALA A 22 3.76 -7.51 -0.32
CA ALA A 22 4.49 -8.65 0.23
C ALA A 22 5.92 -8.79 -0.37
N GLU A 23 6.07 -8.55 -1.68
CA GLU A 23 7.39 -8.56 -2.33
C GLU A 23 8.26 -7.39 -1.87
N LEU A 24 7.70 -6.18 -1.72
CA LEU A 24 8.42 -5.00 -1.23
C LEU A 24 8.86 -5.19 0.22
N LEU A 25 7.98 -5.65 1.11
CA LEU A 25 8.31 -5.94 2.51
C LEU A 25 9.43 -6.97 2.62
N ARG A 26 9.41 -8.01 1.79
CA ARG A 26 10.47 -9.02 1.74
C ARG A 26 11.80 -8.47 1.21
N ARG A 27 11.79 -7.53 0.27
CA ARG A 27 13.00 -6.85 -0.22
C ARG A 27 13.56 -5.89 0.84
N LEU A 28 12.69 -5.09 1.46
CA LEU A 28 13.05 -4.14 2.50
C LEU A 28 13.64 -4.85 3.73
N SER A 29 13.09 -6.00 4.12
CA SER A 29 13.64 -6.79 5.24
C SER A 29 15.05 -7.34 4.98
N GLN A 30 15.51 -7.32 3.72
CA GLN A 30 16.86 -7.78 3.34
C GLN A 30 17.85 -6.62 3.22
N LYS A 31 17.38 -5.36 3.27
CA LYS A 31 18.23 -4.16 3.22
C LYS A 31 18.81 -3.89 4.61
N GLN A 32 20.11 -3.58 4.67
CA GLN A 32 20.78 -3.18 5.92
C GLN A 32 20.74 -1.66 6.17
N LYS A 33 20.50 -0.88 5.11
CA LYS A 33 20.53 0.60 5.17
C LYS A 33 19.37 1.18 4.38
N MET A 34 18.88 2.32 4.84
CA MET A 34 17.87 3.11 4.13
C MET A 34 18.52 3.92 3.01
N ASP A 35 18.62 3.32 1.82
CA ASP A 35 19.12 3.97 0.60
C ASP A 35 17.98 4.53 -0.27
N THR A 36 18.33 5.25 -1.35
CA THR A 36 17.35 5.83 -2.29
C THR A 36 16.38 4.79 -2.82
N ASP A 37 16.87 3.60 -3.15
CA ASP A 37 16.04 2.49 -3.66
C ASP A 37 15.05 1.99 -2.58
N SER A 38 15.45 1.95 -1.30
CA SER A 38 14.56 1.62 -0.19
C SER A 38 13.50 2.70 0.02
N LYS A 39 13.85 3.98 -0.09
CA LYS A 39 12.88 5.10 -0.02
C LYS A 39 11.84 5.00 -1.13
N ASP A 40 12.27 4.68 -2.35
CA ASP A 40 11.36 4.44 -3.48
C ASP A 40 10.46 3.21 -3.23
N MET A 41 11.00 2.11 -2.70
CA MET A 41 10.20 0.94 -2.33
C MET A 41 9.16 1.25 -1.24
N LEU A 42 9.53 2.05 -0.24
CA LEU A 42 8.61 2.49 0.83
C LEU A 42 7.50 3.38 0.27
N ALA A 43 7.83 4.30 -0.63
CA ALA A 43 6.84 5.14 -1.28
C ALA A 43 5.88 4.32 -2.15
N LEU A 44 6.39 3.33 -2.90
CA LEU A 44 5.51 2.41 -3.63
C LEU A 44 4.63 1.59 -2.67
N LEU A 45 5.17 1.14 -1.54
CA LEU A 45 4.40 0.42 -0.52
C LEU A 45 3.25 1.28 0.01
N ALA A 46 3.50 2.57 0.30
CA ALA A 46 2.46 3.53 0.69
C ALA A 46 1.37 3.67 -0.38
N PHE A 47 1.74 3.87 -1.66
CA PHE A 47 0.78 3.92 -2.76
C PHE A 47 -0.05 2.64 -2.88
N CYS A 48 0.57 1.46 -2.71
CA CYS A 48 -0.15 0.20 -2.73
C CYS A 48 -1.17 0.09 -1.59
N LEU A 49 -0.84 0.55 -0.37
CA LEU A 49 -1.76 0.57 0.76
C LEU A 49 -2.94 1.51 0.50
N ARG A 50 -2.67 2.71 -0.02
CA ARG A 50 -3.70 3.69 -0.42
C ARG A 50 -4.63 3.13 -1.50
N ASP A 51 -4.07 2.55 -2.56
CA ASP A 51 -4.83 1.89 -3.64
C ASP A 51 -5.73 0.76 -3.12
N ILE A 52 -5.27 0.04 -2.09
CA ILE A 52 -6.09 -0.98 -1.44
C ILE A 52 -7.27 -0.31 -0.73
N THR A 53 -7.01 0.70 0.12
CA THR A 53 -8.06 1.45 0.82
C THR A 53 -9.11 1.99 -0.15
N ASP A 54 -8.69 2.66 -1.22
CA ASP A 54 -9.60 3.18 -2.26
C ASP A 54 -10.44 2.06 -2.92
N GLY A 55 -9.82 0.89 -3.14
CA GLY A 55 -10.53 -0.28 -3.65
C GLY A 55 -11.53 -0.89 -2.66
N ILE A 56 -11.29 -0.76 -1.35
CA ILE A 56 -12.25 -1.13 -0.31
C ILE A 56 -13.45 -0.19 -0.35
N ASP A 57 -13.20 1.13 -0.40
CA ASP A 57 -14.25 2.14 -0.47
C ASP A 57 -15.11 1.99 -1.73
N GLU A 58 -14.48 1.77 -2.89
CA GLU A 58 -15.20 1.48 -4.13
C GLU A 58 -16.10 0.23 -4.00
N SER A 59 -15.61 -0.83 -3.34
CA SER A 59 -16.39 -2.06 -3.15
C SER A 59 -17.57 -1.84 -2.19
N THR A 60 -17.35 -1.12 -1.11
CA THR A 60 -18.36 -0.89 -0.06
C THR A 60 -19.47 0.00 -0.58
N VAL A 61 -19.15 1.10 -1.26
CA VAL A 61 -20.15 1.98 -1.91
C VAL A 61 -21.02 1.19 -2.91
N ALA A 62 -20.43 0.26 -3.67
CA ALA A 62 -21.18 -0.57 -4.60
C ALA A 62 -22.13 -1.57 -3.90
N TRP A 63 -21.78 -2.04 -2.69
CA TRP A 63 -22.58 -2.95 -1.88
C TRP A 63 -23.71 -2.22 -1.15
N GLU A 64 -23.44 -1.02 -0.65
CA GLU A 64 -24.41 -0.13 -0.01
C GLU A 64 -25.54 0.25 -0.97
N LYS A 65 -25.22 0.55 -2.24
CA LYS A 65 -26.22 0.76 -3.31
C LYS A 65 -27.12 -0.46 -3.58
N ARG A 66 -26.79 -1.62 -3.02
CA ARG A 66 -27.55 -2.89 -3.11
C ARG A 66 -28.07 -3.34 -1.75
N ASP A 67 -28.14 -2.43 -0.78
CA ASP A 67 -28.60 -2.65 0.59
C ASP A 67 -27.78 -3.64 1.43
N TYR A 68 -26.51 -3.88 1.05
CA TYR A 68 -25.59 -4.75 1.80
C TYR A 68 -24.75 -3.99 2.83
N TRP A 69 -25.40 -3.16 3.66
CA TRP A 69 -24.74 -2.27 4.64
C TRP A 69 -23.88 -3.02 5.67
N VAL A 70 -24.39 -4.11 6.25
CA VAL A 70 -23.65 -4.92 7.24
C VAL A 70 -22.38 -5.52 6.63
N LYS A 71 -22.48 -6.08 5.41
CA LYS A 71 -21.32 -6.64 4.71
C LYS A 71 -20.30 -5.57 4.36
N ALA A 72 -20.75 -4.38 3.97
CA ALA A 72 -19.88 -3.25 3.69
C ALA A 72 -19.08 -2.85 4.94
N GLU A 73 -19.75 -2.76 6.09
CA GLU A 73 -19.11 -2.37 7.34
C GLU A 73 -18.13 -3.43 7.86
N GLU A 74 -18.52 -4.71 7.88
CA GLU A 74 -17.60 -5.82 8.20
C GLU A 74 -16.37 -5.82 7.29
N PHE A 75 -16.56 -5.44 6.03
CA PHE A 75 -15.49 -5.35 5.06
C PHE A 75 -14.56 -4.17 5.32
N ARG A 76 -15.09 -2.99 5.67
CA ARG A 76 -14.28 -1.84 6.10
C ARG A 76 -13.45 -2.19 7.31
N GLU A 77 -14.08 -2.71 8.36
CA GLU A 77 -13.39 -3.00 9.62
C GLU A 77 -12.26 -4.01 9.41
N ARG A 78 -12.50 -5.07 8.62
CA ARG A 78 -11.45 -6.05 8.28
C ARG A 78 -10.25 -5.44 7.56
N TRP A 79 -10.45 -4.40 6.76
CA TRP A 79 -9.40 -3.78 5.94
C TRP A 79 -8.92 -2.43 6.48
N ARG A 80 -9.44 -1.98 7.62
CA ARG A 80 -9.14 -0.68 8.25
C ARG A 80 -7.65 -0.43 8.45
N TRP A 81 -6.90 -1.50 8.74
CA TRP A 81 -5.45 -1.46 8.91
C TRP A 81 -4.72 -0.87 7.69
N THR A 82 -5.25 -1.02 6.47
CA THR A 82 -4.60 -0.51 5.25
C THR A 82 -4.52 1.01 5.25
N HIS A 83 -5.60 1.67 5.64
CA HIS A 83 -5.64 3.11 5.78
C HIS A 83 -4.75 3.56 6.94
N GLN A 84 -4.90 2.94 8.12
CA GLN A 84 -4.14 3.32 9.31
C GLN A 84 -2.62 3.23 9.12
N LEU A 85 -2.14 2.08 8.65
CA LEU A 85 -0.71 1.86 8.44
C LEU A 85 -0.19 2.57 7.18
N GLY A 86 -1.06 2.79 6.18
CA GLY A 86 -0.73 3.61 5.01
C GLY A 86 -0.43 5.04 5.39
N VAL A 87 -1.33 5.69 6.14
CA VAL A 87 -1.15 7.05 6.64
C VAL A 87 0.06 7.15 7.58
N GLU A 88 0.23 6.19 8.50
CA GLU A 88 1.40 6.14 9.38
C GLU A 88 2.71 6.08 8.58
N LEU A 89 2.78 5.19 7.57
CA LEU A 89 3.97 5.05 6.74
C LEU A 89 4.24 6.30 5.88
N GLU A 90 3.21 6.89 5.29
CA GLU A 90 3.33 8.13 4.51
C GLU A 90 3.89 9.27 5.37
N ALA A 91 3.38 9.45 6.59
CA ALA A 91 3.88 10.47 7.51
C ALA A 91 5.36 10.27 7.84
N LEU A 92 5.80 9.03 8.11
CA LEU A 92 7.21 8.74 8.38
C LEU A 92 8.13 9.04 7.18
N ILE A 93 7.65 8.79 5.96
CA ILE A 93 8.40 9.09 4.73
C ILE A 93 8.56 10.61 4.56
N VAL A 94 7.47 11.36 4.76
CA VAL A 94 7.43 12.82 4.58
C VAL A 94 8.29 13.54 5.61
N ASP A 95 8.19 13.13 6.87
CA ASP A 95 8.96 13.70 7.97
C ASP A 95 10.42 13.20 7.97
N GLU A 96 10.81 12.37 6.99
CA GLU A 96 12.12 11.75 6.89
C GLU A 96 12.53 10.97 8.16
N ARG A 97 11.55 10.40 8.88
CA ARG A 97 11.73 9.65 10.12
C ARG A 97 12.13 8.20 9.86
N TRP A 98 13.26 8.02 9.17
CA TRP A 98 13.72 6.71 8.68
C TRP A 98 14.00 5.70 9.81
N ASP A 99 14.40 6.17 10.99
CA ASP A 99 14.69 5.31 12.14
C ASP A 99 13.42 4.66 12.73
N ASP A 100 12.25 5.26 12.50
CA ASP A 100 10.96 4.74 12.99
C ASP A 100 10.30 3.78 11.99
N VAL A 101 10.71 3.81 10.72
CA VAL A 101 10.14 2.97 9.65
C VAL A 101 10.16 1.47 9.97
N PRO A 102 11.26 0.88 10.49
CA PRO A 102 11.29 -0.55 10.80
C PRO A 102 10.15 -0.99 11.73
N ALA A 103 9.77 -0.16 12.71
CA ALA A 103 8.69 -0.47 13.63
C ALA A 103 7.33 -0.51 12.91
N THR A 104 7.07 0.41 11.99
CA THR A 104 5.85 0.42 11.17
C THR A 104 5.81 -0.75 10.18
N LEU A 105 6.96 -1.11 9.57
CA LEU A 105 7.04 -2.31 8.73
C LEU A 105 6.76 -3.60 9.52
N MET A 106 7.20 -3.67 10.78
CA MET A 106 6.89 -4.81 11.66
C MET A 106 5.40 -5.02 11.85
N LYS A 107 4.62 -3.94 11.98
CA LYS A 107 3.15 -3.98 12.09
C LYS A 107 2.49 -4.50 10.80
N LEU A 108 3.13 -4.32 9.64
CA LEU A 108 2.58 -4.75 8.35
C LEU A 108 2.72 -6.27 8.11
N PHE A 109 3.81 -6.92 8.55
CA PHE A 109 4.08 -8.33 8.22
C PHE A 109 2.93 -9.31 8.47
N PRO A 110 2.20 -9.26 9.60
CA PRO A 110 1.10 -10.19 9.86
C PRO A 110 0.03 -10.21 8.77
N TYR A 111 -0.28 -9.04 8.18
CA TYR A 111 -1.31 -8.89 7.13
C TYR A 111 -0.91 -9.51 5.78
N PHE A 112 0.37 -9.83 5.58
CA PHE A 112 0.89 -10.45 4.36
C PHE A 112 1.39 -11.88 4.57
N SER A 113 1.18 -12.46 5.76
CA SER A 113 1.70 -13.78 6.14
C SER A 113 1.23 -14.93 5.23
N ASP A 114 0.01 -14.85 4.71
CA ASP A 114 -0.56 -15.84 3.80
C ASP A 114 0.04 -15.79 2.38
N ILE A 115 0.78 -14.72 2.04
CA ILE A 115 1.32 -14.50 0.70
C ILE A 115 2.73 -15.07 0.58
N LYS A 116 2.84 -16.28 0.02
CA LYS A 116 4.12 -16.96 -0.21
C LYS A 116 4.95 -16.31 -1.31
N VAL A 117 5.97 -15.54 -0.96
CA VAL A 117 6.93 -14.96 -1.93
C VAL A 117 8.03 -15.97 -2.27
N THR A 118 7.79 -16.85 -3.25
CA THR A 118 8.78 -17.83 -3.72
C THR A 118 9.76 -17.26 -4.76
N LYS A 119 9.31 -16.28 -5.54
CA LYS A 119 10.12 -15.57 -6.53
C LYS A 119 9.69 -14.10 -6.56
N PHE A 120 10.67 -13.21 -6.69
CA PHE A 120 10.41 -11.81 -6.98
C PHE A 120 10.05 -11.63 -8.45
N THR A 121 8.95 -10.94 -8.66
CA THR A 121 8.41 -10.61 -9.99
C THR A 121 8.34 -9.10 -10.21
N ARG A 122 8.32 -8.30 -9.13
CA ARG A 122 8.46 -6.84 -9.20
C ARG A 122 9.92 -6.46 -9.27
N ASN A 123 10.24 -5.45 -10.07
CA ASN A 123 11.60 -4.96 -10.34
C ASN A 123 11.67 -3.43 -10.16
N GLN A 124 12.89 -2.90 -10.20
CA GLN A 124 13.17 -1.50 -9.86
C GLN A 124 12.36 -0.49 -10.68
N SER A 125 12.09 -0.77 -11.95
CA SER A 125 11.28 0.11 -12.80
C SER A 125 9.86 0.35 -12.26
N LEU A 126 9.36 -0.49 -11.35
CA LEU A 126 8.05 -0.30 -10.74
C LEU A 126 8.04 0.80 -9.67
N TRP A 127 9.10 0.89 -8.87
CA TRP A 127 9.20 1.85 -7.76
C TRP A 127 10.13 3.02 -8.02
N GLN A 128 10.93 2.99 -9.09
CA GLN A 128 11.84 4.08 -9.41
C GLN A 128 11.11 5.43 -9.40
N ASN A 129 11.68 6.41 -8.69
CA ASN A 129 11.11 7.74 -8.48
C ASN A 129 9.76 7.75 -7.76
N ALA A 130 9.32 6.66 -7.12
CA ALA A 130 8.10 6.66 -6.31
C ALA A 130 8.20 7.62 -5.13
N HIS A 131 9.38 7.77 -4.53
CA HIS A 131 9.58 8.71 -3.43
C HIS A 131 9.36 10.15 -3.89
N ALA A 132 9.97 10.55 -5.00
CA ALA A 132 9.76 11.88 -5.59
C ALA A 132 8.27 12.12 -5.92
N ARG A 133 7.62 11.14 -6.54
CA ARG A 133 6.18 11.21 -6.85
C ARG A 133 5.31 11.38 -5.59
N LEU A 134 5.63 10.68 -4.51
CA LEU A 134 4.90 10.81 -3.24
C LEU A 134 5.05 12.21 -2.65
N MET A 135 6.26 12.77 -2.67
CA MET A 135 6.51 14.14 -2.18
C MET A 135 5.79 15.19 -3.03
N ASP A 136 5.71 15.00 -4.35
CA ASP A 136 4.97 15.90 -5.24
C ASP A 136 3.46 15.80 -5.07
N ASP A 137 2.93 14.59 -4.88
CA ASP A 137 1.50 14.34 -4.63
C ASP A 137 1.01 15.07 -3.37
N LEU A 138 1.79 15.00 -2.28
CA LEU A 138 1.47 15.66 -1.01
C LEU A 138 1.65 17.18 -1.00
N ARG A 139 2.41 17.73 -1.96
CA ARG A 139 2.51 19.19 -2.17
C ARG A 139 1.35 19.73 -3.01
N ALA A 140 0.67 18.86 -3.75
CA ALA A 140 -0.40 19.23 -4.67
C ALA A 140 -1.82 19.04 -4.10
N GLY A 141 -1.95 18.35 -2.97
CA GLY A 141 -3.19 18.19 -2.20
C GLY A 141 -3.31 19.22 -1.08
#